data_AF-A0A3C0RBT6-F1
#
_entry.id   AF-A0A3C0RBT6-F1
#
_cell.length_a   1.000
_cell.length_b   1.000
_cell.length_c   1.000
_cell.angle_alpha   90.00
_cell.angle_beta   90.00
_cell.angle_gamma   90.00
#
_symmetry.space_group_name_H-M   'P 1'
#
loop_
_entity.id
_entity.type
_entity.pdbx_description
1 polymer ?
#
loop_
_entity_poly.entity_id
_entity_poly.type
_entity_poly.pdbx_seq_one_letter_code
_entity_poly.pdbx_strand_id
1 'polypeptide(L)' 'ENWILQRKVQYADIIPTPDIPAKAEIRIFYFWKPGADRPIPVNNLARLSKGKMIGVRYNQDKTWVGGSLAYFEV' A
#
# COMPACT_ATOMS: atom_id res chain seq x y z
N GLU A 1 -14.55 7.12 -22.36
CA GLU A 1 -13.23 7.36 -22.96
C GLU A 1 -12.21 7.92 -21.95
N ASN A 2 -12.22 7.46 -20.69
CA ASN A 2 -11.32 7.95 -19.63
C ASN A 2 -10.55 6.79 -18.99
N TRP A 3 -9.72 6.11 -19.77
CA TRP A 3 -8.82 5.09 -19.25
C TRP A 3 -7.40 5.64 -19.23
N ILE A 4 -6.65 5.28 -18.18
CA ILE A 4 -5.23 5.55 -18.09
C ILE A 4 -4.53 4.20 -18.16
N LEU A 5 -3.65 4.03 -19.15
CA LEU A 5 -2.78 2.87 -19.22
C LEU A 5 -1.67 3.04 -18.18
N GLN A 6 -1.57 2.09 -17.26
CA GLN A 6 -0.50 2.05 -16.28
C GLN A 6 0.47 0.93 -16.61
N ARG A 7 1.77 1.23 -16.52
CA ARG A 7 2.79 0.19 -16.60
C ARG A 7 2.65 -0.73 -15.39
N LYS A 8 2.67 -2.04 -15.66
CA LYS A 8 2.64 -3.03 -14.59
C LYS A 8 3.96 -3.01 -13.80
N VAL A 9 3.86 -2.86 -12.50
CA VAL A 9 5.00 -2.90 -11.57
C VAL A 9 5.01 -4.25 -10.84
N GLN A 10 6.21 -4.80 -10.64
CA GLN A 10 6.40 -5.94 -9.76
C GLN A 10 6.63 -5.44 -8.34
N TYR A 11 5.73 -5.81 -7.44
CA TYR A 11 5.90 -5.56 -6.01
C TYR A 11 6.91 -6.55 -5.44
N ALA A 12 7.79 -6.07 -4.56
CA ALA A 12 8.78 -6.90 -3.90
C ALA A 12 8.18 -7.61 -2.68
N ASP A 13 8.48 -8.91 -2.57
CA ASP A 13 8.04 -9.82 -1.50
C ASP A 13 9.00 -9.73 -0.30
N ILE A 14 9.02 -8.58 0.38
CA ILE A 14 10.10 -8.24 1.33
C ILE A 14 9.73 -8.37 2.80
N ILE A 15 8.47 -8.57 3.16
CA ILE A 15 8.04 -8.69 4.56
C ILE A 15 8.03 -10.17 4.94
N PRO A 16 8.95 -10.64 5.79
CA PRO A 16 8.97 -12.03 6.22
C PRO A 16 7.71 -12.33 7.04
N THR A 17 7.09 -13.47 6.77
CA THR A 17 6.00 -14.02 7.57
C THR A 17 6.29 -15.50 7.81
N PRO A 18 5.56 -16.19 8.71
CA PRO A 18 5.80 -17.62 9.00
C PRO A 18 5.64 -18.60 7.82
N ASP A 19 5.08 -18.13 6.71
CA ASP A 19 4.77 -18.87 5.49
C ASP A 19 5.47 -18.24 4.27
N ILE A 20 4.74 -17.64 3.33
CA ILE A 20 5.31 -16.91 2.18
C ILE A 20 5.43 -15.42 2.50
N PRO A 21 6.50 -14.72 2.08
CA PRO A 21 6.63 -13.28 2.37
C PRO A 21 5.45 -12.46 1.82
N ALA A 22 5.14 -11.37 2.52
CA ALA A 22 4.12 -10.42 2.10
C ALA A 22 4.73 -9.24 1.33
N LYS A 23 3.93 -8.66 0.44
CA LYS A 23 4.17 -7.41 -0.27
C LYS A 23 3.53 -6.27 0.51
N ALA A 24 4.13 -5.09 0.43
CA ALA A 24 3.54 -3.86 0.96
C ALA A 24 3.28 -2.83 -0.14
N GLU A 25 2.18 -2.11 0.01
CA GLU A 25 1.95 -0.81 -0.62
C GLU A 25 1.67 0.21 0.48
N ILE A 26 2.37 1.34 0.42
CA ILE A 26 2.16 2.46 1.35
C ILE A 26 1.35 3.54 0.64
N ARG A 27 0.16 3.84 1.16
CA ARG A 27 -0.64 4.99 0.73
C ARG A 27 -0.44 6.12 1.71
N ILE A 28 -0.07 7.28 1.20
CA ILE A 28 0.12 8.47 2.02
C ILE A 28 -1.08 9.40 1.82
N PHE A 29 -1.69 9.79 2.93
CA PHE A 29 -2.77 10.76 2.95
C PHE A 29 -2.18 12.14 3.18
N TYR A 30 -2.72 13.11 2.45
CA TYR A 30 -2.29 14.49 2.53
C TYR A 30 -3.48 15.41 2.81
N PHE A 31 -3.22 16.47 3.58
CA PHE A 31 -4.08 17.65 3.58
C PHE A 31 -3.49 18.74 2.70
N TRP A 32 -4.31 19.29 1.82
CA TRP A 32 -3.96 20.44 1.01
C TRP A 32 -4.95 21.56 1.28
N LYS A 33 -4.58 22.46 2.20
CA LYS A 33 -5.41 23.61 2.54
C LYS A 33 -5.30 24.69 1.44
N PRO A 34 -6.35 25.48 1.20
CA PRO A 34 -6.27 26.62 0.30
C PRO A 34 -5.11 27.55 0.67
N GLY A 35 -4.32 27.96 -0.32
CA GLY A 35 -3.16 28.84 -0.12
C GLY A 35 -1.89 28.16 0.38
N ALA A 36 -1.87 26.84 0.62
CA ALA A 36 -0.65 26.12 0.92
C ALA A 36 0.12 25.77 -0.37
N ASP A 37 1.43 26.07 -0.38
CA ASP A 37 2.31 25.79 -1.54
C ASP A 37 2.40 24.30 -1.87
N ARG A 38 2.27 23.43 -0.85
CA ARG A 38 2.32 21.97 -0.99
C ARG A 38 1.36 21.25 -0.04
N PRO A 39 0.87 20.06 -0.42
CA PRO A 39 0.14 19.18 0.47
C PRO A 39 1.03 18.68 1.62
N ILE A 40 0.47 18.54 2.81
CA ILE A 40 1.17 18.06 4.02
C ILE A 40 0.79 16.60 4.26
N PRO A 41 1.75 15.66 4.37
CA PRO A 41 1.46 14.27 4.70
C PRO A 41 0.98 14.17 6.15
N VAL A 42 -0.11 13.46 6.39
CA VAL A 42 -0.74 13.38 7.73
C VAL A 42 -0.85 11.97 8.28
N ASN A 43 -1.01 10.98 7.40
CA ASN A 43 -1.12 9.60 7.81
C ASN A 43 -0.68 8.69 6.66
N ASN A 44 -0.39 7.43 6.97
CA ASN A 44 -0.24 6.41 5.97
C ASN A 44 -1.13 5.20 6.24
N LEU A 45 -1.43 4.45 5.18
CA LEU A 45 -2.04 3.14 5.24
C LEU A 45 -1.11 2.17 4.53
N ALA A 46 -0.49 1.30 5.31
CA ALA A 46 0.22 0.14 4.80
C ALA A 46 -0.80 -0.94 4.43
N ARG A 47 -0.72 -1.44 3.19
CA ARG A 47 -1.55 -2.54 2.71
C ARG A 47 -0.67 -3.74 2.43
N LEU A 48 -0.91 -4.81 3.18
CA LEU A 48 -0.18 -6.07 3.09
C LEU A 48 -0.95 -7.07 2.24
N SER A 49 -0.25 -7.72 1.31
CA SER A 49 -0.86 -8.72 0.43
C SER A 49 0.15 -9.77 0.00
N LYS A 50 -0.33 -11.00 -0.18
CA LYS A 50 0.40 -12.10 -0.82
C LYS A 50 -0.18 -12.45 -2.19
N GLY A 51 -1.19 -11.69 -2.64
CA GLY A 51 -1.84 -11.88 -3.93
C GLY A 51 -1.01 -11.36 -5.11
N LYS A 52 -1.47 -11.68 -6.32
CA LYS A 52 -0.94 -11.05 -7.55
C LYS A 52 -1.29 -9.56 -7.63
N MET A 53 -2.41 -9.17 -7.02
CA MET A 53 -2.86 -7.78 -6.86
C MET A 53 -3.32 -7.55 -5.42
N ILE A 54 -3.15 -6.32 -4.94
CA ILE A 54 -3.56 -5.90 -3.60
C ILE A 54 -5.07 -5.64 -3.61
N GLY A 55 -5.85 -6.66 -3.32
CA GLY A 55 -7.32 -6.59 -3.25
C GLY A 55 -7.90 -7.69 -2.35
N VAL A 56 -9.04 -7.39 -1.72
CA VAL A 56 -9.66 -8.26 -0.69
C VAL A 56 -9.87 -9.68 -1.20
N ARG A 57 -10.43 -9.85 -2.40
CA ARG A 57 -10.68 -11.15 -3.02
C ARG A 57 -9.40 -11.99 -3.17
N TYR A 58 -8.25 -11.37 -3.46
CA TYR A 58 -6.99 -12.08 -3.64
C TYR A 58 -6.33 -12.48 -2.31
N ASN A 59 -6.81 -11.93 -1.19
CA ASN A 59 -6.27 -12.08 0.15
C ASN A 59 -7.16 -12.93 1.08
N GLN A 60 -8.36 -13.35 0.65
CA GLN A 60 -9.39 -13.95 1.50
C GLN A 60 -8.93 -15.21 2.25
N ASP A 61 -8.03 -15.98 1.66
CA ASP A 61 -7.51 -17.26 2.15
C ASP A 61 -6.08 -17.17 2.70
N LYS A 62 -5.55 -15.95 2.88
CA LYS A 62 -4.15 -15.71 3.28
C LYS A 62 -4.08 -15.12 4.68
N THR A 63 -3.01 -15.46 5.39
CA THR A 63 -2.64 -14.87 6.69
C THR A 63 -1.61 -13.78 6.51
N TRP A 64 -1.43 -12.89 7.49
CA TRP A 64 -0.47 -11.78 7.43
C TRP A 64 -0.70 -10.84 6.23
N VAL A 65 -1.98 -10.58 5.94
CA VAL A 65 -2.48 -9.66 4.90
C VAL A 65 -3.49 -8.71 5.55
N GLY A 66 -3.69 -7.52 4.98
CA GLY A 66 -4.64 -6.54 5.52
C GLY A 66 -4.13 -5.11 5.52
N GLY A 67 -4.74 -4.26 6.35
CA GLY A 67 -4.35 -2.87 6.55
C GLY A 67 -3.58 -2.68 7.85
N SER A 68 -2.56 -1.83 7.83
CA SER A 68 -1.76 -1.44 9.00
C SER A 68 -1.25 0.00 8.85
N LEU A 69 -0.53 0.49 9.85
CA LEU A 69 0.27 1.71 9.80
C LEU A 69 1.75 1.35 9.61
N ALA A 70 2.47 2.08 8.78
CA ALA A 70 3.92 1.99 8.65
C ALA A 70 4.62 3.05 9.50
N TYR A 71 5.41 2.61 10.46
CA TYR A 71 6.36 3.47 11.19
C TYR A 71 7.65 3.60 10.39
N PHE A 72 8.33 4.73 10.55
CA PHE A 72 9.63 5.00 9.95
C PHE A 72 10.45 5.85 10.93
N GLU A 73 11.77 5.74 10.83
CA GLU A 73 12.70 6.59 11.58
C GLU A 73 12.83 7.95 10.90
N VAL A 74 13.02 8.99 11.70
CA VAL A 74 13.21 10.38 11.25
C VAL A 74 14.70 10.71 11.22
#